data_AF-A0A922M939-F1
#
_entry.id   AF-A0A922M939-F1
#
_cell.length_a   1.000
_cell.length_b   1.000
_cell.length_c   1.000
_cell.angle_alpha   90.00
_cell.angle_beta   90.00
_cell.angle_gamma   90.00
#
_symmetry.space_group_name_H-M   'P 1'
#
loop_
_entity.id
_entity.type
_entity.pdbx_description
1 polymer ?
#
loop_
_entity_poly.entity_id
_entity_poly.type
_entity_poly.pdbx_seq_one_letter_code
_entity_poly.pdbx_strand_id
1 'polypeptide(L)'
;MLKNTTKHFSPSECEYILLWDEMSLRKNVWYNSKADFIEGFQDHSTQGRSPEAASYALVFMVVGVLNCCFDAGINICASVCDMDGVNKRALCLLGASVENPYIEVSNHKIVTLFDTPHLLKCFRNLFMKCDVRFSTNIT
;
A
#
# COMPACT_ATOMS: atom_id res chain seq x y z
N MET A 1 -19.63 -8.20 -8.99
CA MET A 1 -18.76 -9.29 -9.51
C MET A 1 -18.15 -10.12 -8.38
N LEU A 2 -17.42 -9.54 -7.41
CA LEU A 2 -16.75 -10.31 -6.34
C LEU A 2 -17.69 -11.20 -5.51
N LYS A 3 -18.87 -10.70 -5.08
CA LYS A 3 -19.85 -11.46 -4.29
C LYS A 3 -20.41 -12.74 -4.94
N ASN A 4 -20.29 -12.91 -6.26
CA ASN A 4 -20.81 -14.09 -6.95
C ASN A 4 -19.77 -15.21 -7.06
N THR A 5 -18.49 -14.88 -7.10
CA THR A 5 -17.39 -15.87 -7.16
C THR A 5 -17.11 -16.51 -5.80
N THR A 6 -17.41 -15.80 -4.71
CA THR A 6 -17.13 -16.23 -3.33
C THR A 6 -18.21 -17.12 -2.71
N LYS A 7 -19.34 -17.35 -3.40
CA LYS A 7 -20.47 -18.16 -2.89
C LYS A 7 -20.15 -19.64 -2.69
N HIS A 8 -19.04 -20.12 -3.23
CA HIS A 8 -18.65 -21.54 -3.21
C HIS A 8 -17.62 -21.90 -2.14
N PHE A 9 -17.10 -20.93 -1.39
CA PHE A 9 -16.06 -21.16 -0.38
C PHE A 9 -16.64 -21.04 1.03
N SER A 10 -16.14 -21.87 1.95
CA SER A 10 -16.57 -21.79 3.35
C SER A 10 -16.12 -20.47 4.00
N PRO A 11 -16.83 -19.96 5.03
CA PRO A 11 -16.47 -18.71 5.71
C PRO A 11 -15.05 -18.70 6.29
N SER A 12 -14.49 -19.88 6.59
CA SER A 12 -13.15 -20.10 7.10
C SER A 12 -12.05 -20.12 6.03
N GLU A 13 -12.40 -20.12 4.74
CA GLU A 13 -11.47 -20.24 3.61
C GLU A 13 -11.36 -18.97 2.75
N CYS A 14 -12.03 -17.88 3.15
CA CYS A 14 -12.11 -16.65 2.38
C CYS A 14 -11.24 -15.53 2.97
N GLU A 15 -9.98 -15.84 3.27
CA GLU A 15 -8.98 -14.81 3.57
C GLU A 15 -8.33 -14.35 2.27
N TYR A 16 -8.30 -13.03 2.05
CA TYR A 16 -7.78 -12.43 0.83
C TYR A 16 -6.55 -11.58 1.10
N ILE A 17 -5.69 -11.50 0.08
CA ILE A 17 -4.52 -10.64 0.04
C ILE A 17 -4.79 -9.53 -0.96
N LEU A 18 -4.59 -8.28 -0.53
CA LEU A 18 -4.68 -7.12 -1.40
C LEU A 18 -3.32 -6.84 -2.05
N LEU A 19 -3.20 -7.08 -3.35
CA LEU A 19 -2.05 -6.68 -4.15
C LEU A 19 -2.30 -5.27 -4.70
N TRP A 20 -1.34 -4.38 -4.54
CA TRP A 20 -1.44 -3.01 -5.06
C TRP A 20 -0.05 -2.47 -5.40
N ASP A 21 -0.01 -1.51 -6.32
CA ASP A 21 1.22 -0.90 -6.81
C ASP A 21 1.02 0.61 -7.08
N GLU A 22 2.11 1.31 -7.39
CA GLU A 22 2.13 2.73 -7.65
C GLU A 22 1.29 3.12 -8.88
N MET A 23 0.31 4.01 -8.67
CA MET A 23 -0.44 4.63 -9.77
C MET A 23 0.04 6.06 -9.98
N SER A 24 0.77 6.27 -11.07
CA SER A 24 1.17 7.61 -11.51
C SER A 24 -0.05 8.43 -11.95
N LEU A 25 -0.11 9.67 -11.48
CA LEU A 25 -1.11 10.66 -11.88
C LEU A 25 -0.46 11.68 -12.81
N ARG A 26 -1.24 12.15 -13.78
CA ARG A 26 -0.89 13.40 -14.46
C ARG A 26 -1.11 14.54 -13.48
N LYS A 27 -0.06 15.34 -13.25
CA LYS A 27 -0.13 16.56 -12.45
C LYS A 27 -1.21 17.47 -13.02
N ASN A 28 -2.27 17.67 -12.27
CA ASN A 28 -3.35 18.59 -12.62
C ASN A 28 -4.01 19.06 -11.34
N VAL A 29 -4.46 20.30 -11.33
CA VAL A 29 -5.11 20.94 -10.20
C VAL A 29 -6.39 21.58 -10.73
N TRP A 30 -7.51 21.31 -10.08
CA TRP A 30 -8.80 21.89 -10.47
C TRP A 30 -9.58 22.33 -9.24
N TYR A 31 -10.41 23.35 -9.42
CA TYR A 31 -11.30 23.82 -8.38
C TYR A 31 -12.62 23.07 -8.42
N ASN A 32 -12.98 22.44 -7.31
CA ASN A 32 -14.28 21.83 -7.08
C ASN A 32 -15.20 22.86 -6.40
N SER A 33 -16.06 23.47 -7.20
CA SER A 33 -17.00 24.51 -6.73
C SER A 33 -18.05 24.02 -5.73
N LYS A 34 -18.33 22.71 -5.69
CA LYS A 34 -19.30 22.14 -4.74
C LYS A 34 -18.73 22.00 -3.35
N ALA A 35 -17.44 21.67 -3.26
CA ALA A 35 -16.73 21.49 -2.00
C ALA A 35 -15.98 22.75 -1.55
N ASP A 36 -16.01 23.82 -2.38
CA ASP A 36 -15.17 25.00 -2.25
C ASP A 36 -13.70 24.64 -1.99
N PHE A 37 -13.21 23.68 -2.77
CA PHE A 37 -11.93 23.03 -2.51
C PHE A 37 -11.16 22.85 -3.81
N ILE A 38 -9.89 23.22 -3.81
CA ILE A 38 -9.00 22.92 -4.93
C ILE A 38 -8.51 21.49 -4.77
N GLU A 39 -8.70 20.61 -5.75
CA GLU A 39 -8.23 19.22 -5.76
C GLU A 39 -6.93 19.10 -6.56
N GLY A 40 -6.17 18.03 -6.34
CA GLY A 40 -4.97 17.72 -7.14
C GLY A 40 -3.62 18.14 -6.55
N PHE A 41 -3.58 18.78 -5.38
CA PHE A 41 -2.33 18.93 -4.61
C PHE A 41 -2.06 17.71 -3.72
N GLN A 42 -0.78 17.50 -3.37
CA GLN A 42 -0.36 16.44 -2.46
C GLN A 42 -0.99 16.61 -1.08
N ASP A 43 -1.64 15.55 -0.62
CA ASP A 43 -2.20 15.47 0.71
C ASP A 43 -1.41 14.42 1.51
N HIS A 44 -0.75 14.86 2.57
CA HIS A 44 0.03 14.01 3.46
C HIS A 44 -0.75 13.65 4.72
N SER A 45 -2.08 13.63 4.67
CA SER A 45 -2.95 13.26 5.78
C SER A 45 -2.61 14.10 7.03
N THR A 46 -2.07 13.47 8.08
CA THR A 46 -1.71 14.13 9.35
C THR A 46 -0.59 15.16 9.22
N GLN A 47 0.22 15.12 8.16
CA GLN A 47 1.26 16.12 7.89
C GLN A 47 0.75 17.32 7.06
N GLY A 48 -0.54 17.34 6.74
CA GLY A 48 -1.19 18.42 6.02
C GLY A 48 -0.94 18.39 4.52
N ARG A 49 -1.27 19.50 3.87
CA ARG A 49 -1.28 19.64 2.42
C ARG A 49 -0.08 20.42 1.93
N SER A 50 0.60 19.92 0.91
CA SER A 50 1.68 20.67 0.26
C SER A 50 1.14 21.44 -0.96
N PRO A 51 1.76 22.56 -1.37
CA PRO A 51 1.38 23.29 -2.58
C PRO A 51 1.82 22.57 -3.87
N GLU A 52 2.44 21.39 -3.77
CA GLU A 52 2.86 20.63 -4.94
C GLU A 52 1.72 19.79 -5.51
N ALA A 53 1.62 19.71 -6.83
CA ALA A 53 0.64 18.84 -7.48
C ALA A 53 0.91 17.36 -7.12
N ALA A 54 -0.14 16.66 -6.70
CA ALA A 54 -0.10 15.23 -6.44
C ALA A 54 0.30 14.49 -7.72
N SER A 55 1.27 13.59 -7.59
CA SER A 55 1.73 12.72 -8.68
C SER A 55 1.32 11.26 -8.46
N TYR A 56 0.75 10.94 -7.28
CA TYR A 56 0.39 9.59 -6.86
C TYR A 56 -0.87 9.62 -5.97
N ALA A 57 -1.75 8.61 -6.05
CA ALA A 57 -3.02 8.51 -5.30
C ALA A 57 -3.05 7.34 -4.28
N LEU A 58 -1.89 6.87 -3.84
CA LEU A 58 -1.68 5.56 -3.25
C LEU A 58 -2.48 5.28 -1.96
N VAL A 59 -2.31 6.11 -0.93
CA VAL A 59 -2.92 5.91 0.40
C VAL A 59 -4.44 5.94 0.31
N PHE A 60 -4.98 6.91 -0.44
CA PHE A 60 -6.42 7.05 -0.65
C PHE A 60 -7.02 5.81 -1.31
N MET A 61 -6.36 5.28 -2.35
CA MET A 61 -6.85 4.08 -3.05
C MET A 61 -6.83 2.85 -2.15
N VAL A 62 -5.74 2.60 -1.42
CA VAL A 62 -5.61 1.41 -0.56
C VAL A 62 -6.69 1.41 0.52
N VAL A 63 -6.87 2.51 1.25
CA VAL A 63 -7.89 2.61 2.31
C VAL A 63 -9.30 2.53 1.73
N GLY A 64 -9.55 3.19 0.59
CA GLY A 64 -10.86 3.15 -0.07
C GLY A 64 -11.25 1.74 -0.52
N VAL A 65 -10.31 1.01 -1.13
CA VAL A 65 -10.53 -0.38 -1.58
C VAL A 65 -10.74 -1.31 -0.39
N LEU A 66 -9.94 -1.17 0.68
CA LEU A 66 -10.10 -1.97 1.90
C LEU A 66 -11.49 -1.79 2.52
N ASN A 67 -11.96 -0.55 2.66
CA ASN A 67 -13.31 -0.29 3.16
C ASN A 67 -14.39 -0.91 2.27
N CYS A 68 -14.28 -0.75 0.94
CA CYS A 68 -15.21 -1.39 0.01
C CYS A 68 -15.21 -2.93 0.12
N CYS A 69 -14.07 -3.54 0.37
CA CYS A 69 -13.94 -4.98 0.57
C CYS A 69 -14.60 -5.42 1.87
N PHE A 70 -14.36 -4.72 2.98
CA PHE A 70 -14.98 -5.02 4.26
C PHE A 70 -16.51 -4.86 4.22
N ASP A 71 -17.01 -3.79 3.59
CA ASP A 71 -18.45 -3.58 3.36
C ASP A 71 -19.08 -4.67 2.47
N ALA A 72 -18.27 -5.27 1.59
CA ALA A 72 -18.69 -6.39 0.76
C ALA A 72 -18.66 -7.75 1.50
N GLY A 73 -18.18 -7.80 2.74
CA GLY A 73 -17.97 -9.03 3.52
C GLY A 73 -16.73 -9.80 3.10
N ILE A 74 -15.76 -9.15 2.47
CA ILE A 74 -14.49 -9.73 2.04
C ILE A 74 -13.46 -9.46 3.13
N ASN A 75 -12.96 -10.51 3.76
CA ASN A 75 -11.94 -10.38 4.81
C ASN A 75 -10.54 -10.29 4.18
N ILE A 76 -9.87 -9.16 4.36
CA ILE A 76 -8.49 -8.94 3.89
C ILE A 76 -7.53 -9.05 5.06
N CYS A 77 -6.64 -10.05 5.04
CA CYS A 77 -5.71 -10.33 6.12
C CYS A 77 -4.30 -9.76 5.86
N ALA A 78 -3.94 -9.56 4.60
CA ALA A 78 -2.64 -9.02 4.23
C ALA A 78 -2.72 -8.11 2.99
N SER A 79 -1.71 -7.25 2.86
CA SER A 79 -1.48 -6.41 1.69
C SER A 79 -0.05 -6.62 1.18
N VAL A 80 0.14 -6.60 -0.14
CA VAL A 80 1.44 -6.79 -0.80
C VAL A 80 1.68 -5.64 -1.77
N CYS A 81 2.85 -5.02 -1.68
CA CYS A 81 3.28 -3.93 -2.58
C CYS A 81 4.79 -3.96 -2.84
N ASP A 82 5.27 -3.19 -3.82
CA ASP A 82 6.69 -3.07 -4.11
C ASP A 82 7.47 -2.32 -3.02
N MET A 83 8.80 -2.52 -2.98
CA MET A 83 9.70 -1.92 -1.97
C MET A 83 10.15 -0.48 -2.33
N ASP A 84 9.48 0.17 -3.26
CA ASP A 84 9.82 1.51 -3.73
C ASP A 84 9.58 2.58 -2.63
N GLY A 85 10.08 3.79 -2.87
CA GLY A 85 10.01 4.87 -1.86
C GLY A 85 8.57 5.32 -1.58
N VAL A 86 7.70 5.28 -2.59
CA VAL A 86 6.33 5.80 -2.50
C VAL A 86 5.43 4.81 -1.76
N ASN A 87 5.48 3.51 -2.08
CA ASN A 87 4.73 2.47 -1.38
C ASN A 87 5.15 2.37 0.09
N LYS A 88 6.45 2.42 0.39
CA LYS A 88 6.94 2.47 1.77
C LYS A 88 6.42 3.68 2.54
N ARG A 89 6.45 4.87 1.94
CA ARG A 89 5.96 6.08 2.61
C ARG A 89 4.47 5.98 2.89
N ALA A 90 3.69 5.43 1.97
CA ALA A 90 2.27 5.19 2.19
C ALA A 90 2.00 4.21 3.33
N LEU A 91 2.76 3.11 3.42
CA LEU A 91 2.66 2.16 4.54
C LEU A 91 2.98 2.84 5.88
N CYS A 92 4.04 3.65 5.94
CA CYS A 92 4.36 4.42 7.15
C CYS A 92 3.25 5.41 7.53
N LEU A 93 2.64 6.09 6.55
CA LEU A 93 1.51 7.00 6.78
C LEU A 93 0.27 6.27 7.31
N LEU A 94 0.09 5.00 6.94
CA LEU A 94 -0.97 4.13 7.45
C LEU A 94 -0.63 3.50 8.82
N GLY A 95 0.54 3.80 9.39
CA GLY A 95 0.95 3.36 10.72
C GLY A 95 1.77 2.07 10.75
N ALA A 96 2.11 1.48 9.60
CA ALA A 96 2.98 0.31 9.56
C ALA A 96 4.44 0.69 9.89
N SER A 97 5.12 -0.16 10.66
CA SER A 97 6.52 -0.04 11.00
C SER A 97 7.24 -1.39 10.93
N VAL A 98 8.55 -1.40 11.15
CA VAL A 98 9.33 -2.65 11.23
C VAL A 98 8.91 -3.50 12.43
N GLU A 99 8.56 -2.86 13.55
CA GLU A 99 8.11 -3.54 14.78
C GLU A 99 6.64 -3.98 14.68
N ASN A 100 5.83 -3.18 13.97
CA ASN A 100 4.41 -3.43 13.75
C ASN A 100 4.13 -3.45 12.24
N PRO A 101 4.39 -4.56 11.54
CA PRO A 101 4.21 -4.66 10.09
C PRO A 101 2.74 -4.89 9.71
N TYR A 102 1.85 -4.08 10.28
CA TYR A 102 0.43 -4.10 9.98
C TYR A 102 -0.13 -2.68 9.92
N ILE A 103 -1.16 -2.52 9.10
CA ILE A 103 -2.01 -1.33 9.09
C ILE A 103 -3.34 -1.68 9.74
N GLU A 104 -3.99 -0.70 10.36
CA GLU A 104 -5.31 -0.87 10.95
C GLU A 104 -6.33 -0.04 10.16
N VAL A 105 -7.29 -0.71 9.53
CA VAL A 105 -8.36 -0.07 8.76
C VAL A 105 -9.69 -0.64 9.21
N SER A 106 -10.61 0.21 9.66
CA SER A 106 -11.93 -0.20 10.15
C SER A 106 -11.88 -1.30 11.21
N ASN A 107 -10.95 -1.17 12.18
CA ASN A 107 -10.66 -2.15 13.25
C ASN A 107 -10.16 -3.52 12.76
N HIS A 108 -9.77 -3.66 11.49
CA HIS A 108 -9.13 -4.85 10.95
C HIS A 108 -7.62 -4.62 10.84
N LYS A 109 -6.83 -5.55 11.38
CA LYS A 109 -5.38 -5.56 11.23
C LYS A 109 -5.00 -6.29 9.96
N ILE A 110 -4.30 -5.60 9.06
CA ILE A 110 -3.87 -6.12 7.77
C ILE A 110 -2.35 -6.13 7.76
N VAL A 111 -1.75 -7.31 7.63
CA VAL A 111 -0.28 -7.45 7.59
C VAL A 111 0.25 -6.86 6.29
N THR A 112 1.35 -6.11 6.34
CA THR A 112 1.98 -5.50 5.17
C THR A 112 3.20 -6.31 4.75
N LEU A 113 3.21 -6.78 3.51
CA LEU A 113 4.28 -7.56 2.92
C LEU A 113 4.84 -6.83 1.69
N PHE A 114 6.10 -7.09 1.37
CA PHE A 114 6.70 -6.62 0.12
C PHE A 114 6.67 -7.71 -0.94
N ASP A 115 6.62 -7.33 -2.21
CA ASP A 115 6.66 -8.27 -3.33
C ASP A 115 8.00 -9.03 -3.38
N THR A 116 7.96 -10.31 -3.04
CA THR A 116 9.13 -11.19 -2.97
C THR A 116 9.88 -11.30 -4.32
N PRO A 117 9.22 -11.46 -5.47
CA PRO A 117 9.85 -11.36 -6.79
C PRO A 117 10.63 -10.06 -7.02
N HIS A 118 10.06 -8.89 -6.72
CA HIS A 118 10.78 -7.62 -6.86
C HIS A 118 11.99 -7.53 -5.92
N LEU A 119 11.87 -8.03 -4.68
CA LEU A 119 13.01 -8.13 -3.76
C LEU A 119 14.15 -8.96 -4.32
N LEU A 120 13.87 -10.15 -4.87
CA LEU A 120 14.87 -11.03 -5.46
C LEU A 120 15.56 -10.41 -6.69
N LYS A 121 14.79 -9.69 -7.51
CA LYS A 121 15.32 -8.95 -8.67
C LYS A 121 16.29 -7.84 -8.23
N CYS A 122 15.91 -7.07 -7.21
CA CYS A 122 16.76 -6.04 -6.62
C CYS A 122 18.02 -6.62 -5.98
N PHE A 123 17.89 -7.73 -5.24
CA PHE A 123 19.00 -8.46 -4.65
C PHE A 123 19.98 -8.93 -5.71
N ARG A 124 19.50 -9.60 -6.78
CA ARG A 124 20.34 -9.98 -7.93
C ARG A 124 21.08 -8.78 -8.54
N ASN A 125 20.39 -7.66 -8.74
CA ASN A 125 21.01 -6.45 -9.29
C ASN A 125 22.10 -5.88 -8.38
N LEU A 126 21.97 -6.04 -7.05
CA LEU A 126 22.98 -5.66 -6.07
C LEU A 126 24.23 -6.54 -6.21
N PHE A 127 24.09 -7.86 -6.33
CA PHE A 127 25.20 -8.78 -6.56
C PHE A 127 25.94 -8.53 -7.88
N MET A 128 25.24 -8.05 -8.90
CA MET A 128 25.89 -7.70 -10.19
C MET A 128 26.69 -6.40 -10.14
N LYS A 129 26.43 -5.52 -9.15
CA LYS A 129 27.02 -4.17 -9.09
C LYS A 129 27.99 -3.98 -7.92
N CYS A 130 27.88 -4.78 -6.87
CA CYS A 130 28.61 -4.60 -5.62
C CYS A 130 29.06 -5.94 -5.04
N ASP A 131 30.23 -5.94 -4.40
CA ASP A 131 30.66 -7.07 -3.58
C ASP A 131 29.94 -7.06 -2.23
N VAL A 132 29.40 -8.20 -1.83
CA VAL A 132 28.77 -8.37 -0.53
C VAL A 132 29.84 -8.71 0.50
N ARG A 133 30.00 -7.85 1.51
CA ARG A 133 30.87 -8.12 2.66
C ARG A 133 30.04 -8.66 3.81
N PHE A 134 30.38 -9.87 4.23
CA PHE A 134 29.82 -10.47 5.45
C PHE A 134 30.79 -10.22 6.59
N SER A 135 30.33 -9.56 7.66
CA SER A 135 31.05 -9.59 8.94
C SER A 135 30.71 -10.90 9.64
N THR A 136 31.56 -11.91 9.47
CA THR A 136 31.41 -13.17 10.20
C THR A 136 31.91 -12.98 11.64
N ASN A 137 30.97 -12.87 12.59
CA ASN A 137 31.25 -13.12 14.01
C ASN A 137 31.10 -14.62 14.29
N ILE A 138 31.87 -15.45 13.58
CA ILE A 138 31.96 -16.88 13.89
C ILE A 138 33.16 -17.03 14.83
N THR A 139 32.87 -16.96 16.13
CA THR A 139 33.69 -17.55 17.21
C THR A 139 33.26 -18.99 17.44
#